data_AF-A0A0M1J3G8-F1
#
_entry.id   AF-A0A0M1J3G8-F1
#
_cell.length_a   1.000
_cell.length_b   1.000
_cell.length_c   1.000
_cell.angle_alpha   90.00
_cell.angle_beta   90.00
_cell.angle_gamma   90.00
#
_symmetry.space_group_name_H-M   'P 1'
#
loop_
_entity.id
_entity.type
_entity.pdbx_description
1 polymer ?
#
loop_
_entity_poly.entity_id
_entity_poly.type
_entity_poly.pdbx_seq_one_letter_code
_entity_poly.pdbx_strand_id
1 'polypeptide(L)'
;MSYFFLLKENDINSLDWNKLNFTAPEYSFDVVNQNIKSKYNSFLTIDLLFNIKASGIQTEFDELSLHNTKFEAIDKLDTIKTQEIDFILEHYKYPLSKKKKVAQAKLDVASNIVSFENIGYKLFSEKIAIYTGKTNGIMGRPRYNTIRHLLQPNLALITMRTQ
;
A
#
# COMPACT_ATOMS: atom_id res chain seq x y z
N MET A 1 -1.91 24.61 22.08
CA MET A 1 -1.56 26.05 22.13
C MET A 1 -1.41 26.51 20.68
N SER A 2 -2.18 27.49 20.23
CA SER A 2 -2.11 27.94 18.83
C SER A 2 -0.79 28.68 18.58
N TYR A 3 -0.17 28.44 17.43
CA TYR A 3 1.09 29.07 16.99
C TYR A 3 1.07 30.60 17.09
N PHE A 4 -0.13 31.20 16.99
CA PHE A 4 -0.35 32.64 17.08
C PHE A 4 0.01 33.22 18.45
N PHE A 5 -0.26 32.50 19.53
CA PHE A 5 0.02 32.99 20.89
C PHE A 5 1.52 32.92 21.21
N LEU A 6 2.17 31.83 20.79
CA LEU A 6 3.62 31.64 20.93
C LEU A 6 4.40 32.79 20.28
N LEU A 7 4.04 33.16 19.04
CA LEU A 7 4.71 34.21 18.28
C LEU A 7 4.40 35.64 18.76
N LYS A 8 3.29 35.83 19.49
CA LYS A 8 2.89 37.16 20.00
C LYS A 8 3.60 37.51 21.31
N GLU A 9 3.87 36.50 22.14
CA GLU A 9 4.42 36.69 23.49
C GLU A 9 5.91 36.40 23.60
N ASN A 10 6.54 35.89 22.54
CA ASN A 10 7.95 35.52 22.53
C ASN A 10 8.68 36.17 21.36
N ASP A 11 9.97 36.38 21.52
CA ASP A 11 10.90 36.71 20.45
C ASP A 11 11.94 35.59 20.29
N ILE A 12 12.83 35.73 19.30
CA ILE A 12 13.85 34.72 19.03
C ILE A 12 14.78 34.47 20.22
N ASN A 13 14.95 35.42 21.13
CA ASN A 13 15.83 35.27 22.29
C ASN A 13 15.09 34.74 23.52
N SER A 14 13.76 34.88 23.58
CA SER A 14 12.95 34.42 24.71
C SER A 14 12.52 32.95 24.61
N LEU A 15 12.76 32.31 23.46
CA LEU A 15 12.47 30.89 23.25
C LEU A 15 13.63 30.01 23.74
N ASP A 16 13.28 28.88 24.37
CA ASP A 16 14.25 27.85 24.75
C ASP A 16 14.67 27.03 23.53
N TRP A 17 15.85 27.35 22.99
CA TRP A 17 16.43 26.64 21.85
C TRP A 17 17.17 25.38 22.27
N ASN A 18 16.87 24.27 21.62
CA ASN A 18 17.71 23.07 21.68
C ASN A 18 18.69 23.07 20.50
N LYS A 19 19.99 23.11 20.80
CA LYS A 19 21.01 22.98 19.77
C LYS A 19 21.00 21.54 19.23
N LEU A 20 20.68 21.39 17.95
CA LEU A 20 20.72 20.12 17.26
C LEU A 20 22.16 19.82 16.81
N ASN A 21 22.63 18.61 17.12
CA ASN A 21 23.90 18.10 16.62
C ASN A 21 23.60 17.18 15.44
N PHE A 22 23.73 17.71 14.22
CA PHE A 22 23.56 16.92 13.01
C PHE A 22 24.80 16.07 12.75
N THR A 23 24.60 14.77 12.60
CA THR A 23 25.68 13.81 12.37
C THR A 23 25.35 12.97 11.16
N ALA A 24 26.19 13.02 10.13
CA ALA A 24 26.01 12.18 8.94
C ALA A 24 25.91 10.69 9.34
N PRO A 25 25.08 9.89 8.64
CA PRO A 25 24.27 10.24 7.48
C PRO A 25 22.88 10.82 7.82
N GLU A 26 22.53 10.93 9.10
CA GLU A 26 21.20 11.30 9.55
C GLU A 26 21.13 12.76 10.03
N TYR A 27 20.40 13.59 9.29
CA TYR A 27 20.17 15.00 9.61
C TYR A 27 18.79 15.17 10.26
N SER A 28 18.61 14.60 11.46
CA SER A 28 17.34 14.68 12.18
C SER A 28 17.09 16.09 12.75
N PHE A 29 15.84 16.56 12.64
CA PHE A 29 15.38 17.78 13.33
C PHE A 29 14.97 17.52 14.79
N ASP A 30 14.96 16.26 15.21
CA ASP A 30 14.71 15.85 16.58
C ASP A 30 16.03 15.55 17.31
N VAL A 31 16.05 15.80 18.62
CA VAL A 31 17.18 15.42 19.48
C VAL A 31 17.24 13.90 19.61
N VAL A 32 18.19 13.27 18.92
CA VAL A 32 18.36 11.81 18.95
C VAL A 32 19.27 11.41 20.12
N ASN A 33 18.77 10.52 20.99
CA ASN A 33 19.59 9.91 22.03
C ASN A 33 20.54 8.86 21.42
N GLN A 34 21.82 9.23 21.32
CA GLN A 34 22.85 8.40 20.68
C GLN A 34 23.09 7.06 21.39
N ASN A 35 22.93 6.99 22.72
CA ASN A 35 23.08 5.74 23.46
C ASN A 35 21.95 4.76 23.13
N ILE A 36 20.71 5.25 23.05
CA ILE A 36 19.55 4.43 22.64
C ILE A 36 19.72 3.96 21.19
N LYS A 37 20.14 4.86 20.30
CA LYS A 37 20.38 4.54 18.88
C LYS A 37 21.47 3.47 18.72
N SER A 38 22.61 3.63 19.40
CA SER A 38 23.70 2.66 19.36
C SER A 38 23.24 1.29 19.86
N LYS A 39 22.48 1.25 20.96
CA LYS A 39 21.86 0.02 21.46
C LYS A 39 20.86 -0.59 20.46
N TYR A 40 19.99 0.21 19.85
CA TYR A 40 19.04 -0.27 18.84
C TYR A 40 19.76 -0.90 17.64
N ASN A 41 20.81 -0.23 17.14
CA ASN A 41 21.61 -0.70 16.02
C ASN A 41 22.46 -1.94 16.33
N SER A 42 22.60 -2.31 17.62
CA SER A 42 23.26 -3.56 18.02
C SER A 42 22.37 -4.79 17.85
N PHE A 43 21.06 -4.61 17.68
CA PHE A 43 20.13 -5.72 17.46
C PHE A 43 20.08 -6.16 16.00
N LEU A 44 19.63 -7.40 15.79
CA LEU A 44 19.40 -7.97 14.47
C LEU A 44 18.29 -7.22 13.73
N THR A 45 18.52 -6.86 12.46
CA THR A 45 17.49 -6.26 11.62
C THR A 45 16.49 -7.31 11.18
N ILE A 46 15.19 -6.97 11.20
CA ILE A 46 14.10 -7.86 10.76
C ILE A 46 14.33 -8.33 9.31
N ASP A 47 14.95 -7.47 8.50
CA ASP A 47 15.32 -7.73 7.13
C ASP A 47 16.21 -8.98 6.92
N LEU A 48 16.98 -9.39 7.93
CA LEU A 48 17.81 -10.59 7.88
C LEU A 48 17.05 -11.85 8.26
N LEU A 49 15.86 -11.73 8.87
CA LEU A 49 15.03 -12.87 9.28
C LEU A 49 14.18 -13.43 8.14
N PHE A 50 13.98 -12.67 7.05
CA PHE A 50 13.10 -13.04 5.94
C PHE A 50 13.86 -13.08 4.61
N ASN A 51 13.76 -14.20 3.91
CA ASN A 51 14.34 -14.35 2.56
C ASN A 51 13.68 -13.45 1.51
N ILE A 52 12.40 -13.14 1.71
CA ILE A 52 11.58 -12.35 0.79
C ILE A 52 10.80 -11.32 1.60
N LYS A 53 10.87 -10.07 1.17
CA LYS A 53 10.10 -8.96 1.72
C LYS A 53 9.64 -8.03 0.60
N ALA A 54 8.48 -7.43 0.75
CA ALA A 54 7.96 -6.46 -0.19
C ALA A 54 7.07 -5.45 0.54
N SER A 55 6.81 -4.31 -0.12
CA SER A 55 5.69 -3.47 0.28
C SER A 55 4.37 -4.23 0.11
N GLY A 56 3.31 -3.71 0.73
CA GLY A 56 1.96 -4.21 0.48
C GLY A 56 1.53 -4.15 -1.00
N ILE A 57 0.43 -4.85 -1.28
CA ILE A 57 -0.26 -4.85 -2.58
C ILE A 57 -0.74 -3.43 -2.90
N GLN A 58 -0.68 -3.06 -4.18
CA GLN A 58 -1.27 -1.82 -4.68
C GLN A 58 -2.18 -2.14 -5.87
N THR A 59 -3.46 -1.81 -5.76
CA THR A 59 -4.43 -2.03 -6.83
C THR A 59 -4.33 -0.95 -7.92
N GLU A 60 -4.06 0.29 -7.51
CA GLU A 60 -4.18 1.55 -8.28
C GLU A 60 -5.62 1.87 -8.74
N PHE A 61 -6.55 0.97 -8.46
CA PHE A 61 -7.97 1.09 -8.73
C PHE A 61 -8.75 0.05 -7.89
N ASP A 62 -9.02 0.40 -6.63
CA ASP A 62 -9.65 -0.51 -5.66
C ASP A 62 -11.01 -1.00 -6.16
N GLU A 63 -11.86 -0.10 -6.66
CA GLU A 63 -13.23 -0.39 -7.09
C GLU A 63 -13.32 -1.40 -8.25
N LEU A 64 -12.23 -1.57 -8.99
CA LEU A 64 -12.13 -2.53 -10.09
C LEU A 64 -11.70 -3.93 -9.61
N SER A 65 -10.94 -4.00 -8.51
CA SER A 65 -10.21 -5.22 -8.12
C SER A 65 -10.55 -5.76 -6.74
N LEU A 66 -11.21 -4.97 -5.87
CA LEU A 66 -11.57 -5.31 -4.50
C LEU A 66 -13.08 -5.18 -4.27
N HIS A 67 -13.66 -6.16 -3.60
CA HIS A 67 -15.11 -6.28 -3.39
C HIS A 67 -15.44 -6.72 -1.96
N ASN A 68 -16.67 -6.49 -1.51
CA ASN A 68 -17.10 -6.93 -0.18
C ASN A 68 -17.40 -8.43 -0.16
N THR A 69 -17.93 -8.95 -1.26
CA THR A 69 -18.35 -10.34 -1.36
C THR A 69 -17.75 -11.01 -2.58
N LYS A 70 -17.67 -12.35 -2.53
CA LYS A 70 -17.19 -13.14 -3.66
C LYS A 70 -18.14 -13.05 -4.86
N PHE A 71 -19.43 -12.92 -4.60
CA PHE A 71 -20.44 -12.71 -5.64
C PHE A 71 -20.19 -11.41 -6.42
N GLU A 72 -19.99 -10.29 -5.73
CA GLU A 72 -19.63 -9.00 -6.36
C GLU A 72 -18.36 -9.11 -7.21
N ALA A 73 -17.36 -9.86 -6.73
CA ALA A 73 -16.12 -10.08 -7.47
C ALA A 73 -16.31 -10.90 -8.75
N ILE A 74 -17.14 -11.94 -8.70
CA ILE A 74 -17.47 -12.76 -9.87
C ILE A 74 -18.24 -11.92 -10.90
N ASP A 75 -19.28 -11.20 -10.46
CA ASP A 75 -20.07 -10.32 -11.33
C ASP A 75 -19.21 -9.25 -12.01
N LYS A 76 -18.30 -8.62 -11.24
CA LYS A 76 -17.32 -7.67 -11.77
C LYS A 76 -16.41 -8.32 -12.81
N LEU A 77 -15.88 -9.52 -12.53
CA LEU A 77 -15.02 -10.25 -13.44
C LEU A 77 -15.73 -10.58 -14.76
N ASP A 78 -16.96 -11.07 -14.68
CA ASP A 78 -17.76 -11.43 -15.85
C ASP A 78 -18.08 -10.21 -16.71
N THR A 79 -18.40 -9.08 -16.08
CA THR A 79 -18.58 -7.80 -16.77
C THR A 79 -17.29 -7.36 -17.47
N ILE A 80 -16.13 -7.43 -16.79
CA ILE A 80 -14.83 -7.08 -17.39
C ILE A 80 -14.52 -7.99 -18.60
N LYS A 81 -14.79 -9.29 -18.51
CA LYS A 81 -14.52 -10.25 -19.59
C LYS A 81 -15.44 -10.06 -20.79
N THR A 82 -16.74 -9.83 -20.55
CA THR A 82 -17.76 -9.88 -21.61
C THR A 82 -18.08 -8.54 -22.24
N GLN A 83 -18.02 -7.44 -21.48
CA GLN A 83 -18.49 -6.14 -21.95
C GLN A 83 -17.40 -5.30 -22.59
N GLU A 84 -17.81 -4.36 -23.45
CA GLU A 84 -16.92 -3.38 -24.04
C GLU A 84 -16.40 -2.37 -23.01
N ILE A 85 -15.20 -1.83 -23.24
CA ILE A 85 -14.53 -0.94 -22.28
C ILE A 85 -15.39 0.29 -21.99
N ASP A 86 -16.01 0.87 -23.01
CA ASP A 86 -16.83 2.07 -22.85
C ASP A 86 -18.11 1.78 -22.03
N PHE A 87 -18.72 0.60 -22.20
CA PHE A 87 -19.82 0.16 -21.35
C PHE A 87 -19.38 0.01 -19.89
N ILE A 88 -18.23 -0.60 -19.62
CA ILE A 88 -17.71 -0.77 -18.25
C ILE A 88 -17.51 0.59 -17.57
N LEU A 89 -16.97 1.56 -18.30
CA LEU A 89 -16.75 2.92 -17.79
C LEU A 89 -18.09 3.60 -17.45
N GLU A 90 -19.08 3.52 -18.33
CA GLU A 90 -20.39 4.13 -18.12
C GLU A 90 -21.16 3.43 -16.99
N HIS A 91 -21.26 2.11 -17.04
CA HIS A 91 -22.03 1.29 -16.11
C HIS A 91 -21.56 1.46 -14.66
N TYR A 92 -20.24 1.50 -14.44
CA TYR A 92 -19.67 1.72 -13.10
C TYR A 92 -19.32 3.18 -12.83
N LYS A 93 -19.68 4.11 -13.73
CA LYS A 93 -19.43 5.56 -13.60
C LYS A 93 -17.96 5.88 -13.35
N TYR A 94 -17.05 5.12 -13.97
CA TYR A 94 -15.62 5.34 -13.86
C TYR A 94 -15.18 6.52 -14.74
N PRO A 95 -14.25 7.37 -14.28
CA PRO A 95 -13.77 8.48 -15.08
C PRO A 95 -12.99 7.98 -16.29
N LEU A 96 -13.04 8.74 -17.40
CA LEU A 96 -12.35 8.40 -18.65
C LEU A 96 -10.84 8.17 -18.47
N SER A 97 -10.22 8.82 -17.47
CA SER A 97 -8.82 8.62 -17.10
C SER A 97 -8.47 7.16 -16.74
N LYS A 98 -9.46 6.34 -16.36
CA LYS A 98 -9.29 4.92 -16.05
C LYS A 98 -9.45 3.99 -17.26
N LYS A 99 -9.80 4.50 -18.46
CA LYS A 99 -9.98 3.69 -19.68
C LYS A 99 -8.80 2.76 -19.96
N LYS A 100 -7.57 3.28 -19.87
CA LYS A 100 -6.34 2.49 -20.06
C LYS A 100 -6.20 1.36 -19.03
N LYS A 101 -6.54 1.63 -17.77
CA LYS A 101 -6.47 0.64 -16.68
C LYS A 101 -7.52 -0.45 -16.86
N VAL A 102 -8.74 -0.10 -17.25
CA VAL A 102 -9.81 -1.08 -17.57
C VAL A 102 -9.39 -1.96 -18.75
N ALA A 103 -8.83 -1.38 -19.82
CA ALA A 103 -8.31 -2.14 -20.95
C ALA A 103 -7.21 -3.14 -20.53
N GLN A 104 -6.27 -2.70 -19.69
CA GLN A 104 -5.21 -3.56 -19.14
C GLN A 104 -5.77 -4.68 -18.26
N ALA A 105 -6.77 -4.37 -17.42
CA ALA A 105 -7.43 -5.37 -16.59
C ALA A 105 -8.13 -6.43 -17.45
N LYS A 106 -8.85 -6.02 -18.51
CA LYS A 106 -9.49 -6.94 -19.45
C LYS A 106 -8.50 -7.88 -20.12
N LEU A 107 -7.37 -7.35 -20.62
CA LEU A 107 -6.30 -8.17 -21.19
C LEU A 107 -5.67 -9.12 -20.17
N ASP A 108 -5.48 -8.67 -18.93
CA ASP A 108 -4.93 -9.47 -17.85
C ASP A 108 -5.82 -10.67 -17.51
N VAL A 109 -7.10 -10.43 -17.19
CA VAL A 109 -8.03 -11.50 -16.77
C VAL A 109 -8.38 -12.47 -17.90
N ALA A 110 -8.16 -12.08 -19.16
CA ALA A 110 -8.29 -12.97 -20.31
C ALA A 110 -7.06 -13.85 -20.53
N SER A 111 -5.87 -13.37 -20.15
CA SER A 111 -4.59 -14.05 -20.44
C SER A 111 -4.02 -14.84 -19.26
N ASN A 112 -4.54 -14.63 -18.04
CA ASN A 112 -4.01 -15.22 -16.82
C ASN A 112 -5.08 -15.96 -16.02
N ILE A 113 -4.62 -16.89 -15.18
CA ILE A 113 -5.48 -17.57 -14.21
C ILE A 113 -5.95 -16.54 -13.20
N VAL A 114 -7.27 -16.47 -13.02
CA VAL A 114 -7.91 -15.58 -12.05
C VAL A 114 -8.28 -16.38 -10.81
N SER A 115 -7.99 -15.80 -9.65
CA SER A 115 -8.34 -16.32 -8.33
C SER A 115 -9.08 -15.25 -7.53
N PHE A 116 -9.88 -15.69 -6.55
CA PHE A 116 -10.65 -14.80 -5.68
C PHE A 116 -10.13 -14.96 -4.26
N GLU A 117 -9.35 -13.98 -3.80
CA GLU A 117 -8.54 -14.10 -2.59
C GLU A 117 -9.01 -13.13 -1.51
N ASN A 118 -9.04 -13.58 -0.25
CA ASN A 118 -9.22 -12.67 0.88
C ASN A 118 -7.96 -11.82 1.04
N ILE A 119 -8.12 -10.51 1.10
CA ILE A 119 -7.02 -9.57 1.34
C ILE A 119 -7.36 -8.66 2.52
N GLY A 120 -6.40 -8.48 3.42
CA GLY A 120 -6.47 -7.44 4.45
C GLY A 120 -6.39 -6.06 3.79
N TYR A 121 -7.46 -5.28 3.85
CA TYR A 121 -7.56 -3.96 3.23
C TYR A 121 -7.16 -2.84 4.19
N LYS A 122 -7.66 -2.91 5.42
CA LYS A 122 -7.24 -2.10 6.56
C LYS A 122 -7.06 -2.99 7.78
N LEU A 123 -6.55 -2.43 8.87
CA LEU A 123 -6.49 -3.15 10.13
C LEU A 123 -7.89 -3.71 10.48
N PHE A 124 -7.95 -5.03 10.66
CA PHE A 124 -9.17 -5.76 10.98
C PHE A 124 -10.30 -5.63 9.95
N SER A 125 -9.96 -5.37 8.68
CA SER A 125 -10.94 -5.43 7.59
C SER A 125 -10.42 -6.20 6.38
N GLU A 126 -11.31 -6.98 5.80
CA GLU A 126 -11.03 -7.85 4.66
C GLU A 126 -11.87 -7.47 3.44
N LYS A 127 -11.35 -7.78 2.27
CA LYS A 127 -12.03 -7.66 0.97
C LYS A 127 -11.76 -8.93 0.16
N ILE A 128 -12.60 -9.17 -0.85
CA ILE A 128 -12.34 -10.16 -1.89
C ILE A 128 -11.61 -9.47 -3.04
N ALA A 129 -10.42 -9.96 -3.36
CA ALA A 129 -9.62 -9.49 -4.48
C ALA A 129 -9.79 -10.39 -5.71
N ILE A 130 -9.94 -9.77 -6.89
CA ILE A 130 -9.72 -10.46 -8.16
C ILE A 130 -8.21 -10.46 -8.44
N TYR A 131 -7.57 -11.61 -8.29
CA TYR A 131 -6.12 -11.73 -8.28
C TYR A 131 -5.57 -12.60 -9.42
N THR A 132 -4.61 -12.05 -10.17
CA THR A 132 -3.88 -12.73 -11.26
C THR A 132 -2.37 -12.82 -11.00
N GLY A 133 -1.85 -12.03 -10.04
CA GLY A 133 -0.41 -11.86 -9.84
C GLY A 133 0.32 -11.00 -10.89
N LYS A 134 -0.36 -10.55 -11.96
CA LYS A 134 0.27 -9.76 -13.02
C LYS A 134 0.42 -8.28 -12.63
N THR A 135 1.65 -7.76 -12.73
CA THR A 135 1.94 -6.34 -12.53
C THR A 135 1.35 -5.51 -13.69
N ASN A 136 0.77 -4.35 -13.37
CA ASN A 136 0.06 -3.47 -14.30
C ASN A 136 -1.09 -4.18 -15.07
N GLY A 137 -1.68 -5.19 -14.45
CA GLY A 137 -2.90 -5.86 -14.92
C GLY A 137 -4.13 -5.29 -14.22
N ILE A 138 -5.00 -6.18 -13.73
CA ILE A 138 -6.13 -5.80 -12.89
C ILE A 138 -5.67 -5.08 -11.61
N MET A 139 -4.54 -5.50 -11.05
CA MET A 139 -3.82 -4.79 -9.99
C MET A 139 -2.56 -4.10 -10.53
N GLY A 140 -2.21 -2.95 -9.98
CA GLY A 140 -0.97 -2.25 -10.29
C GLY A 140 0.27 -3.03 -9.85
N ARG A 141 0.38 -3.28 -8.55
CA ARG A 141 1.46 -4.07 -7.92
C ARG A 141 0.87 -5.17 -7.05
N PRO A 142 0.53 -6.34 -7.62
CA PRO A 142 0.02 -7.50 -6.86
C PRO A 142 1.10 -8.23 -6.04
N ARG A 143 2.39 -7.84 -6.21
CA ARG A 143 3.54 -8.39 -5.45
C ARG A 143 3.61 -9.92 -5.47
N TYR A 144 3.36 -10.53 -6.63
CA TYR A 144 3.25 -11.98 -6.78
C TYR A 144 4.40 -12.77 -6.15
N ASN A 145 5.66 -12.33 -6.31
CA ASN A 145 6.81 -13.02 -5.73
C ASN A 145 6.74 -13.18 -4.20
N THR A 146 6.03 -12.30 -3.50
CA THR A 146 5.82 -12.37 -2.03
C THR A 146 4.44 -12.95 -1.71
N ILE A 147 3.39 -12.43 -2.36
CA ILE A 147 2.00 -12.78 -2.06
C ILE A 147 1.65 -14.22 -2.43
N ARG A 148 2.34 -14.83 -3.41
CA ARG A 148 2.16 -16.25 -3.75
C ARG A 148 2.29 -17.20 -2.54
N HIS A 149 3.06 -16.81 -1.52
CA HIS A 149 3.24 -17.60 -0.30
C HIS A 149 2.06 -17.50 0.66
N LEU A 150 1.19 -16.50 0.49
CA LEU A 150 -0.01 -16.25 1.29
C LEU A 150 -1.30 -16.70 0.60
N LEU A 151 -1.22 -17.21 -0.64
CA LEU A 151 -2.35 -17.86 -1.35
C LEU A 151 -2.69 -19.24 -0.78
N GLN A 152 -1.98 -19.66 0.26
CA GLN A 152 -2.17 -20.88 1.03
C GLN A 152 -2.05 -20.51 2.52
N PRO A 153 -2.58 -21.31 3.45
CA PRO A 153 -2.50 -21.02 4.88
C PRO A 153 -1.06 -20.72 5.33
N ASN A 154 -0.79 -19.46 5.66
CA ASN A 154 0.54 -18.97 6.01
C ASN A 154 0.43 -17.64 6.79
N LEU A 155 1.54 -17.18 7.35
CA LEU A 155 1.62 -15.96 8.16
C LEU A 155 2.57 -14.94 7.52
N ALA A 156 2.23 -13.66 7.66
CA ALA A 156 3.09 -12.55 7.28
C ALA A 156 3.24 -11.56 8.44
N LEU A 157 4.43 -10.98 8.55
CA LEU A 157 4.69 -9.85 9.45
C LEU A 157 4.49 -8.55 8.66
N ILE A 158 3.52 -7.74 9.09
CA ILE A 158 3.24 -6.43 8.50
C ILE A 158 3.75 -5.36 9.44
N THR A 159 4.65 -4.50 8.94
CA THR A 159 5.18 -3.35 9.69
C THR A 159 4.95 -2.06 8.91
N MET A 160 4.92 -0.94 9.63
CA MET A 160 5.01 0.36 8.96
C MET A 160 6.42 0.55 8.43
N ARG A 161 6.53 1.20 7.27
CA ARG A 161 7.82 1.72 6.81
C ARG A 161 7.96 3.13 7.35
N THR A 162 8.93 3.36 8.20
CA THR A 162 9.41 4.72 8.50
C THR A 162 10.07 5.28 7.25
N GLN A 163 9.54 6.40 6.74
CA GLN A 163 10.18 7.19 5.69
C GLN A 163 11.26 8.07 6.29
#